data_AF-A0A084AZR7-F1
#
_entry.id   AF-A0A084AZR7-F1
#
_cell.length_a   1.000
_cell.length_b   1.000
_cell.length_c   1.000
_cell.angle_alpha   90.00
_cell.angle_beta   90.00
_cell.angle_gamma   90.00
#
_symmetry.space_group_name_H-M   'P 1'
#
loop_
_entity.id
_entity.type
_entity.pdbx_description
1 polymer ?
#
loop_
_entity_poly.entity_id
_entity_poly.type
_entity_poly.pdbx_seq_one_letter_code
_entity_poly.pdbx_strand_id
1 'polypeptide(L)'
;MGKNLHSPEAYAIAWIAALSIERAAAIALLDERHDAPQDFEQHPTDANSYTWGRMSNHNMVIASLPAGSYGTTPAATTASNLLASLPHIRIGLLVGIGGGVAQPPHQDVRLGDVVVSQPDRTMGGVIQYDLGKAKSDQTWERKGSLNTPPAVLLHAVSALQAEQLIAASKIPELLQTMWECNPQMKRVRQKYPGFVHQGFENDRLFKSTHDHVGGDTCD
;
A
#
# COMPACT_ATOMS: atom_id res chain seq x y z
N MET A 1 4.99 -17.06 19.80
CA MET A 1 3.69 -17.73 19.66
C MET A 1 2.65 -16.65 19.59
N GLY A 2 1.92 -16.56 18.48
CA GLY A 2 0.91 -15.52 18.28
C GLY A 2 -0.32 -15.81 19.14
N LYS A 3 -1.07 -14.77 19.51
CA LYS A 3 -2.39 -14.96 20.10
C LYS A 3 -3.31 -15.54 19.02
N ASN A 4 -4.00 -16.63 19.37
CA ASN A 4 -4.90 -17.30 18.44
C ASN A 4 -6.30 -16.71 18.62
N LEU A 5 -6.76 -15.94 17.63
CA LEU A 5 -8.15 -15.54 17.54
C LEU A 5 -8.92 -16.68 16.88
N HIS A 6 -9.98 -17.14 17.53
CA HIS A 6 -10.66 -18.38 17.12
C HIS A 6 -11.34 -18.33 15.76
N SER A 7 -11.68 -17.14 15.22
CA SER A 7 -12.46 -17.00 14.00
C SER A 7 -11.85 -15.98 13.01
N PRO A 8 -11.83 -16.25 11.69
CA PRO A 8 -11.40 -15.29 10.69
C PRO A 8 -12.33 -14.09 10.65
N GLU A 9 -13.60 -14.20 11.07
CA GLU A 9 -14.55 -13.08 11.12
C GLU A 9 -14.10 -11.92 11.99
N ALA A 10 -13.15 -12.16 12.91
CA ALA A 10 -12.54 -11.12 13.70
C ALA A 10 -11.67 -10.14 12.89
N TYR A 11 -11.32 -10.47 11.64
CA TYR A 11 -10.42 -9.71 10.77
C TYR A 11 -11.22 -8.94 9.72
N ALA A 12 -11.42 -7.65 9.91
CA ALA A 12 -12.28 -6.84 9.04
C ALA A 12 -11.50 -6.04 7.96
N ILE A 13 -10.17 -6.06 8.01
CA ILE A 13 -9.30 -5.25 7.15
C ILE A 13 -8.30 -6.16 6.42
N ALA A 14 -8.11 -5.93 5.13
CA ALA A 14 -7.06 -6.53 4.34
C ALA A 14 -6.04 -5.48 3.89
N TRP A 15 -4.76 -5.77 4.03
CA TRP A 15 -3.66 -5.04 3.41
C TRP A 15 -3.12 -5.87 2.24
N ILE A 16 -3.12 -5.30 1.05
CA ILE A 16 -2.57 -5.91 -0.15
C ILE A 16 -1.28 -5.15 -0.51
N ALA A 17 -0.17 -5.86 -0.54
CA ALA A 17 1.14 -5.35 -0.95
C ALA A 17 1.52 -5.90 -2.33
N ALA A 18 2.10 -5.07 -3.20
CA ALA A 18 2.54 -5.52 -4.52
C ALA A 18 3.87 -6.28 -4.45
N LEU A 19 4.78 -5.85 -3.59
CA LEU A 19 6.15 -6.37 -3.51
C LEU A 19 6.45 -7.03 -2.17
N SER A 20 7.43 -7.94 -2.17
CA SER A 20 7.88 -8.62 -0.95
C SER A 20 8.45 -7.65 0.09
N ILE A 21 9.09 -6.56 -0.34
CA ILE A 21 9.60 -5.51 0.56
C ILE A 21 8.47 -4.71 1.23
N GLU A 22 7.37 -4.47 0.51
CA GLU A 22 6.20 -3.79 1.04
C GLU A 22 5.48 -4.69 2.05
N ARG A 23 5.34 -5.99 1.73
CA ARG A 23 4.82 -6.99 2.68
C ARG A 23 5.71 -7.08 3.91
N ALA A 24 7.03 -7.06 3.76
CA ALA A 24 7.96 -7.08 4.90
C ALA A 24 7.75 -5.87 5.83
N ALA A 25 7.62 -4.66 5.26
CA ALA A 25 7.33 -3.44 6.03
C ALA A 25 5.97 -3.53 6.74
N ALA A 26 4.92 -3.96 6.04
CA ALA A 26 3.58 -4.11 6.60
C ALA A 26 3.57 -5.07 7.81
N ILE A 27 4.23 -6.21 7.67
CA ILE A 27 4.31 -7.21 8.74
C ILE A 27 5.14 -6.70 9.93
N ALA A 28 6.21 -5.95 9.67
CA ALA A 28 7.09 -5.42 10.71
C ALA A 28 6.44 -4.32 11.57
N LEU A 29 5.39 -3.68 11.05
CA LEU A 29 4.59 -2.66 11.73
C LEU A 29 3.35 -3.21 12.43
N LEU A 30 3.11 -4.53 12.41
CA LEU A 30 2.06 -5.13 13.22
C LEU A 30 2.41 -5.01 14.72
N ASP A 31 1.46 -4.57 15.53
CA ASP A 31 1.58 -4.59 16.99
C ASP A 31 1.65 -6.04 17.49
N GLU A 32 0.95 -6.94 16.80
CA GLU A 32 0.82 -8.34 17.17
C GLU A 32 0.67 -9.21 15.92
N ARG A 33 1.44 -10.31 15.85
CA ARG A 33 1.23 -11.37 14.88
C ARG A 33 0.34 -12.44 15.48
N HIS A 34 -0.63 -12.89 14.70
CA HIS A 34 -1.49 -14.00 15.04
C HIS A 34 -1.13 -15.22 14.20
N ASP A 35 -1.43 -16.40 14.73
CA ASP A 35 -1.49 -17.61 13.90
C ASP A 35 -2.77 -17.56 13.04
N ALA A 36 -2.83 -18.36 11.99
CA ALA A 36 -4.08 -18.51 11.24
C ALA A 36 -5.20 -19.00 12.17
N PRO A 37 -6.43 -18.43 12.06
CA PRO A 37 -7.57 -18.90 12.84
C PRO A 37 -7.81 -20.40 12.65
N GLN A 38 -8.28 -21.08 13.69
CA GLN A 38 -8.42 -22.54 13.69
C GLN A 38 -9.51 -23.05 12.74
N ASP A 39 -10.58 -22.27 12.57
CA ASP A 39 -11.72 -22.51 11.69
C ASP A 39 -11.55 -21.89 10.29
N PHE A 40 -10.37 -21.34 9.98
CA PHE A 40 -10.10 -20.78 8.66
C PHE A 40 -9.94 -21.90 7.62
N GLU A 41 -10.90 -21.98 6.70
CA GLU A 41 -10.82 -22.82 5.50
C GLU A 41 -10.60 -21.93 4.27
N GLN A 42 -9.40 -22.02 3.68
CA GLN A 42 -9.07 -21.29 2.47
C GLN A 42 -9.85 -21.86 1.28
N HIS A 43 -10.49 -20.98 0.49
CA HIS A 43 -11.23 -21.41 -0.69
C HIS A 43 -10.28 -22.09 -1.70
N PRO A 44 -10.67 -23.18 -2.38
CA PRO A 44 -9.76 -23.94 -3.25
C PRO A 44 -9.14 -23.14 -4.41
N THR A 45 -9.79 -22.07 -4.86
CA THR A 45 -9.27 -21.19 -5.92
C THR A 45 -8.38 -20.06 -5.40
N ASP A 46 -8.35 -19.86 -4.09
CA ASP A 46 -7.52 -18.86 -3.45
C ASP A 46 -6.10 -19.41 -3.28
N ALA A 47 -5.18 -18.88 -4.09
CA ALA A 47 -3.76 -19.21 -4.03
C ALA A 47 -2.92 -18.22 -3.19
N ASN A 48 -3.57 -17.29 -2.46
CA ASN A 48 -2.87 -16.29 -1.66
C ASN A 48 -2.20 -16.93 -0.44
N SER A 49 -1.17 -16.24 0.06
CA SER A 49 -0.56 -16.51 1.36
C SER A 49 -0.84 -15.35 2.30
N TYR A 50 -1.45 -15.65 3.44
CA TYR A 50 -1.84 -14.66 4.44
C TYR A 50 -0.84 -14.53 5.58
N THR A 51 -0.72 -13.30 6.08
CA THR A 51 -0.19 -13.02 7.42
C THR A 51 -1.28 -12.38 8.25
N TRP A 52 -1.51 -12.92 9.44
CA TRP A 52 -2.57 -12.50 10.33
C TRP A 52 -1.97 -11.65 11.45
N GLY A 53 -2.66 -10.59 11.85
CA GLY A 53 -2.21 -9.80 12.97
C GLY A 53 -3.14 -8.66 13.34
N ARG A 54 -2.60 -7.76 14.15
CA ARG A 54 -3.29 -6.58 14.64
C ARG A 54 -2.42 -5.34 14.49
N MET A 55 -3.06 -4.25 14.11
CA MET A 55 -2.48 -2.90 14.13
C MET A 55 -3.46 -1.98 14.84
N SER A 56 -3.00 -1.35 15.92
CA SER A 56 -3.85 -0.66 16.88
C SER A 56 -5.01 -1.55 17.33
N ASN A 57 -6.25 -1.05 17.24
CA ASN A 57 -7.46 -1.79 17.62
C ASN A 57 -8.07 -2.61 16.47
N HIS A 58 -7.34 -2.83 15.37
CA HIS A 58 -7.86 -3.49 14.18
C HIS A 58 -7.11 -4.79 13.89
N ASN A 59 -7.85 -5.89 13.83
CA ASN A 59 -7.33 -7.14 13.29
C ASN A 59 -7.37 -7.08 11.77
N MET A 60 -6.29 -7.52 11.15
CA MET A 60 -6.13 -7.47 9.70
C MET A 60 -5.37 -8.67 9.13
N VAL A 61 -5.61 -8.92 7.85
CA VAL A 61 -4.85 -9.88 7.04
C VAL A 61 -3.97 -9.13 6.07
N ILE A 62 -2.76 -9.62 5.85
CA ILE A 62 -1.82 -9.10 4.86
C ILE A 62 -1.64 -10.17 3.79
N ALA A 63 -1.87 -9.80 2.54
CA ALA A 63 -1.56 -10.61 1.37
C ALA A 63 -0.61 -9.84 0.45
N SER A 64 0.09 -10.56 -0.42
CA SER A 64 0.90 -9.95 -1.48
C SER A 64 0.61 -10.59 -2.82
N LEU A 65 0.91 -9.84 -3.88
CA LEU A 65 0.89 -10.38 -5.24
C LEU A 65 1.88 -11.56 -5.38
N PRO A 66 1.66 -12.46 -6.36
CA PRO A 66 2.59 -13.54 -6.65
C PRO A 66 3.99 -13.03 -6.95
N ALA A 67 5.02 -13.77 -6.50
CA ALA A 67 6.40 -13.39 -6.75
C ALA A 67 6.68 -13.24 -8.26
N GLY A 68 7.34 -12.16 -8.64
CA GLY A 68 7.64 -11.83 -10.04
C GLY A 68 6.46 -11.27 -10.84
N SER A 69 5.30 -11.08 -10.22
CA SER A 69 4.12 -10.46 -10.85
C SER A 69 3.80 -9.12 -10.20
N TYR A 70 3.46 -8.12 -11.01
CA TYR A 70 2.99 -6.81 -10.54
C TYR A 70 1.93 -6.25 -11.50
N GLY A 71 1.24 -5.19 -11.07
CA GLY A 71 0.24 -4.51 -11.87
C GLY A 71 -1.20 -4.81 -11.44
N THR A 72 -2.14 -4.30 -12.21
CA THR A 72 -3.57 -4.26 -11.87
C THR A 72 -4.22 -5.65 -11.90
N THR A 73 -3.87 -6.51 -12.86
CA THR A 73 -4.44 -7.86 -12.96
C THR A 73 -4.07 -8.75 -11.76
N PRO A 74 -2.78 -8.93 -11.39
CA PRO A 74 -2.45 -9.72 -10.21
C PRO A 74 -3.03 -9.14 -8.91
N ALA A 75 -3.13 -7.80 -8.79
CA ALA A 75 -3.77 -7.17 -7.64
C ALA A 75 -5.27 -7.49 -7.56
N ALA A 76 -6.00 -7.42 -8.68
CA ALA A 76 -7.41 -7.76 -8.75
C ALA A 76 -7.66 -9.25 -8.43
N THR A 77 -6.84 -10.16 -8.97
CA THR A 77 -6.93 -11.59 -8.65
C THR A 77 -6.63 -11.86 -7.17
N THR A 78 -5.59 -11.23 -6.61
CA THR A 78 -5.26 -11.33 -5.17
C THR A 78 -6.44 -10.90 -4.31
N ALA A 79 -7.05 -9.74 -4.62
CA ALA A 79 -8.22 -9.24 -3.89
C ALA A 79 -9.44 -10.16 -4.03
N SER A 80 -9.70 -10.68 -5.23
CA SER A 80 -10.86 -11.54 -5.51
C SER A 80 -10.75 -12.88 -4.78
N ASN A 81 -9.56 -13.48 -4.81
CA ASN A 81 -9.24 -14.70 -4.07
C ASN A 81 -9.34 -14.49 -2.55
N LEU A 82 -8.87 -13.34 -2.06
CA LEU A 82 -9.00 -12.96 -0.66
C LEU A 82 -10.46 -12.88 -0.22
N LEU A 83 -11.31 -12.25 -1.01
CA LEU A 83 -12.74 -12.16 -0.70
C LEU A 83 -13.46 -13.50 -0.79
N ALA A 84 -12.96 -14.44 -1.61
CA ALA A 84 -13.51 -15.80 -1.68
C ALA A 84 -13.27 -16.58 -0.38
N SER A 85 -12.10 -16.43 0.24
CA SER A 85 -11.76 -17.09 1.52
C SER A 85 -12.19 -16.30 2.76
N LEU A 86 -12.28 -14.97 2.65
CA LEU A 86 -12.55 -14.05 3.76
C LEU A 86 -13.67 -13.06 3.40
N PRO A 87 -14.92 -13.54 3.24
CA PRO A 87 -16.02 -12.71 2.76
C PRO A 87 -16.46 -11.61 3.74
N HIS A 88 -16.04 -11.68 5.00
CA HIS A 88 -16.33 -10.70 6.05
C HIS A 88 -15.36 -9.50 6.04
N ILE A 89 -14.33 -9.51 5.19
CA ILE A 89 -13.44 -8.36 5.02
C ILE A 89 -14.26 -7.17 4.51
N ARG A 90 -14.22 -6.07 5.25
CA ARG A 90 -15.01 -4.86 4.95
C ARG A 90 -14.20 -3.80 4.21
N ILE A 91 -12.89 -3.78 4.44
CA ILE A 91 -11.98 -2.77 3.90
C ILE A 91 -10.74 -3.47 3.35
N GLY A 92 -10.42 -3.22 2.09
CA GLY A 92 -9.14 -3.57 1.47
C GLY A 92 -8.30 -2.31 1.25
N LEU A 93 -7.06 -2.33 1.71
CA LEU A 93 -6.06 -1.27 1.51
C LEU A 93 -4.97 -1.80 0.58
N LEU A 94 -4.78 -1.15 -0.57
CA LEU A 94 -3.61 -1.38 -1.41
C LEU A 94 -2.54 -0.39 -0.97
N VAL A 95 -1.45 -0.90 -0.38
CA VAL A 95 -0.39 -0.05 0.18
C VAL A 95 0.96 -0.58 -0.29
N GLY A 96 1.75 0.33 -0.86
CA GLY A 96 3.05 0.03 -1.44
C GLY A 96 3.85 1.30 -1.72
N ILE A 97 5.03 1.11 -2.29
CA ILE A 97 5.86 2.22 -2.76
C ILE A 97 5.34 2.73 -4.11
N GLY A 98 5.55 4.01 -4.38
CA GLY A 98 5.14 4.65 -5.63
C GLY A 98 6.12 5.72 -6.07
N GLY A 99 6.07 6.06 -7.36
CA GLY A 99 6.73 7.24 -7.89
C GLY A 99 5.90 8.51 -7.63
N GLY A 100 6.59 9.65 -7.48
CA GLY A 100 5.95 10.95 -7.28
C GLY A 100 6.32 11.92 -8.40
N VAL A 101 5.38 12.79 -8.78
CA VAL A 101 5.63 13.92 -9.68
C VAL A 101 5.46 15.20 -8.88
N ALA A 102 6.57 15.88 -8.58
CA ALA A 102 6.56 17.14 -7.88
C ALA A 102 6.16 18.29 -8.82
N GLN A 103 5.19 19.11 -8.41
CA GLN A 103 4.77 20.34 -9.06
C GLN A 103 4.68 21.52 -8.06
N PRO A 104 5.81 21.98 -7.50
CA PRO A 104 5.80 23.15 -6.62
C PRO A 104 5.34 24.43 -7.35
N PRO A 105 4.59 25.34 -6.69
CA PRO A 105 4.20 25.29 -5.27
C PRO A 105 2.89 24.54 -5.01
N HIS A 106 2.22 24.03 -6.04
CA HIS A 106 0.85 23.53 -5.93
C HIS A 106 0.78 22.12 -5.34
N GLN A 107 1.63 21.20 -5.79
CA GLN A 107 1.65 19.82 -5.34
C GLN A 107 3.08 19.32 -5.21
N ASP A 108 3.68 19.59 -4.05
CA ASP A 108 5.08 19.29 -3.76
C ASP A 108 5.20 17.92 -3.08
N VAL A 109 5.02 16.85 -3.85
CA VAL A 109 5.25 15.46 -3.39
C VAL A 109 6.75 15.16 -3.46
N ARG A 110 7.32 14.72 -2.34
CA ARG A 110 8.76 14.43 -2.20
C ARG A 110 9.02 12.98 -1.79
N LEU A 111 10.25 12.52 -1.98
CA LEU A 111 10.67 11.21 -1.50
C LEU A 111 10.50 11.12 0.02
N GLY A 112 9.87 10.03 0.46
CA GLY A 112 9.52 9.80 1.87
C GLY A 112 8.11 10.26 2.25
N ASP A 113 7.40 11.00 1.40
CA ASP A 113 6.00 11.36 1.66
C ASP A 113 5.09 10.12 1.59
N VAL A 114 4.12 10.08 2.49
CA VAL A 114 3.02 9.10 2.46
C VAL A 114 1.80 9.77 1.87
N VAL A 115 1.40 9.32 0.68
CA VAL A 115 0.22 9.85 -0.02
C VAL A 115 -0.98 8.94 0.25
N VAL A 116 -2.07 9.53 0.69
CA VAL A 116 -3.35 8.83 0.90
C VAL A 116 -4.35 9.32 -0.15
N SER A 117 -5.03 8.38 -0.81
CA SER A 117 -6.00 8.73 -1.85
C SER A 117 -7.19 9.47 -1.25
N GLN A 118 -7.52 10.61 -1.85
CA GLN A 118 -8.66 11.44 -1.45
C GLN A 118 -9.45 11.84 -2.71
N PRO A 119 -10.77 11.62 -2.75
CA PRO A 119 -11.62 12.10 -3.83
C PRO A 119 -11.55 13.61 -3.99
N ASP A 120 -11.58 14.08 -5.23
CA ASP A 120 -11.72 15.50 -5.57
C ASP A 120 -12.68 15.65 -6.76
N ARG A 121 -13.68 16.52 -6.61
CA ARG A 121 -14.73 16.79 -7.61
C ARG A 121 -15.33 15.50 -8.18
N THR A 122 -14.99 15.16 -9.42
CA THR A 122 -15.52 14.02 -10.17
C THR A 122 -14.59 12.80 -10.14
N MET A 123 -13.49 12.86 -9.37
CA MET A 123 -12.47 11.81 -9.29
C MET A 123 -12.57 11.10 -7.94
N GLY A 124 -12.63 9.77 -7.96
CA GLY A 124 -12.73 8.93 -6.76
C GLY A 124 -11.45 8.82 -5.92
N GLY A 125 -10.43 9.66 -6.17
CA GLY A 125 -9.17 9.68 -5.46
C GLY A 125 -8.06 8.80 -6.07
N VAL A 126 -8.42 7.84 -6.94
CA VAL A 126 -7.48 7.11 -7.79
C VAL A 126 -7.95 7.22 -9.23
N ILE A 127 -7.04 7.58 -10.14
CA ILE A 127 -7.30 7.66 -11.58
C ILE A 127 -6.48 6.60 -12.29
N GLN A 128 -7.16 5.77 -13.08
CA GLN A 128 -6.48 4.94 -14.06
C GLN A 128 -6.22 5.77 -15.33
N TYR A 129 -4.96 6.16 -15.55
CA TYR A 129 -4.58 7.08 -16.62
C TYR A 129 -4.59 6.45 -18.01
N ASP A 130 -4.35 5.13 -18.10
CA ASP A 130 -4.28 4.36 -19.34
C ASP A 130 -5.66 3.87 -19.83
N LEU A 131 -6.70 3.99 -18.99
CA LEU A 131 -8.07 3.63 -19.36
C LEU A 131 -8.74 4.78 -20.11
N GLY A 132 -8.46 4.88 -21.40
CA GLY A 132 -9.06 5.87 -22.28
C GLY A 132 -9.12 5.43 -23.72
N LYS A 133 -9.67 6.31 -24.56
CA LYS A 133 -9.73 6.14 -26.01
C LYS A 133 -9.17 7.37 -26.69
N ALA A 134 -8.27 7.15 -27.64
CA ALA A 134 -7.88 8.18 -28.59
C ALA A 134 -9.06 8.46 -29.53
N LYS A 135 -9.38 9.73 -29.73
CA LYS A 135 -10.38 10.20 -30.67
C LYS A 135 -9.72 10.65 -31.99
N SER A 136 -10.52 10.75 -33.04
CA SER A 136 -10.06 11.16 -34.39
C SER A 136 -9.49 12.57 -34.44
N ASP A 137 -9.86 13.42 -33.47
CA ASP A 137 -9.35 14.79 -33.31
C ASP A 137 -8.06 14.86 -32.47
N GLN A 138 -7.36 13.72 -32.28
CA GLN A 138 -6.16 13.60 -31.46
C GLN A 138 -6.38 13.91 -29.97
N THR A 139 -7.64 13.95 -29.51
CA THR A 139 -7.93 14.08 -28.07
C THR A 139 -7.97 12.71 -27.39
N TRP A 140 -7.61 12.67 -26.11
CA TRP A 140 -7.72 11.48 -25.27
C TRP A 140 -8.96 11.60 -24.39
N GLU A 141 -9.87 10.64 -24.49
CA GLU A 141 -11.05 10.55 -23.64
C GLU A 141 -10.86 9.44 -22.60
N ARG A 142 -10.73 9.82 -21.33
CA ARG A 142 -10.75 8.86 -20.22
C ARG A 142 -12.07 8.09 -20.22
N LYS A 143 -12.00 6.76 -20.09
CA LYS A 143 -13.16 5.88 -19.96
C LYS A 143 -13.20 5.31 -18.54
N GLY A 144 -14.36 5.43 -17.90
CA GLY A 144 -14.56 4.91 -16.55
C GLY A 144 -13.94 5.77 -15.45
N SER A 145 -14.20 5.32 -14.23
CA SER A 145 -13.71 5.90 -12.98
C SER A 145 -13.72 4.82 -11.91
N LEU A 146 -12.75 4.84 -11.02
CA LEU A 146 -12.78 4.01 -9.82
C LEU A 146 -13.76 4.59 -8.80
N ASN A 147 -14.32 3.72 -7.97
CA ASN A 147 -15.19 4.13 -6.88
C ASN A 147 -14.44 4.99 -5.86
N THR A 148 -15.17 5.88 -5.22
CA THR A 148 -14.69 6.63 -4.06
C THR A 148 -14.53 5.68 -2.86
N PRO A 149 -13.49 5.84 -2.01
CA PRO A 149 -13.38 5.12 -0.75
C PRO A 149 -14.65 5.24 0.12
N PRO A 150 -14.99 4.23 0.92
CA PRO A 150 -16.12 4.30 1.86
C PRO A 150 -16.02 5.50 2.80
N ALA A 151 -17.17 6.07 3.20
CA ALA A 151 -17.24 7.26 4.05
C ALA A 151 -16.44 7.12 5.36
N VAL A 152 -16.40 5.91 5.95
CA VAL A 152 -15.60 5.63 7.16
C VAL A 152 -14.10 5.93 6.96
N LEU A 153 -13.56 5.64 5.78
CA LEU A 153 -12.16 5.95 5.45
C LEU A 153 -11.98 7.45 5.19
N LEU A 154 -12.95 8.11 4.55
CA LEU A 154 -12.89 9.54 4.31
C LEU A 154 -12.93 10.34 5.62
N HIS A 155 -13.73 9.91 6.59
CA HIS A 155 -13.70 10.47 7.95
C HIS A 155 -12.34 10.25 8.63
N ALA A 156 -11.73 9.07 8.46
CA ALA A 156 -10.39 8.79 8.99
C ALA A 156 -9.31 9.68 8.34
N VAL A 157 -9.38 9.92 7.02
CA VAL A 157 -8.48 10.86 6.33
C VAL A 157 -8.64 12.28 6.86
N SER A 158 -9.89 12.75 7.04
CA SER A 158 -10.15 14.08 7.58
C SER A 158 -9.64 14.23 9.03
N ALA A 159 -9.80 13.20 9.86
CA ALA A 159 -9.24 13.19 11.22
C ALA A 159 -7.71 13.22 11.20
N LEU A 160 -7.07 12.41 10.35
CA LEU A 160 -5.62 12.38 10.19
C LEU A 160 -5.06 13.75 9.75
N GLN A 161 -5.74 14.41 8.80
CA GLN A 161 -5.38 15.76 8.36
C GLN A 161 -5.46 16.77 9.51
N ALA A 162 -6.51 16.70 10.34
CA ALA A 162 -6.63 17.57 11.50
C ALA A 162 -5.53 17.30 12.55
N GLU A 163 -5.18 16.04 12.81
CA GLU A 163 -4.09 15.67 13.71
C GLU A 163 -2.74 16.21 13.23
N GLN A 164 -2.46 16.15 11.91
CA GLN A 164 -1.23 16.69 11.32
C GLN A 164 -1.06 18.21 11.48
N LEU A 165 -2.15 18.96 11.67
CA LEU A 165 -2.09 20.39 11.98
C LEU A 165 -1.71 20.69 13.44
N ILE A 166 -1.94 19.73 14.33
CA ILE A 166 -1.79 19.90 15.78
C ILE A 166 -0.49 19.28 16.28
N ALA A 167 -0.07 18.15 15.70
CA ALA A 167 1.05 17.36 16.17
C ALA A 167 1.96 16.92 15.02
N ALA A 168 3.23 16.65 15.36
CA ALA A 168 4.17 16.06 14.43
C ALA A 168 3.76 14.64 14.01
N SER A 169 4.22 14.22 12.84
CA SER A 169 3.99 12.86 12.33
C SER A 169 4.56 11.81 13.28
N LYS A 170 3.82 10.71 13.47
CA LYS A 170 4.26 9.53 14.23
C LYS A 170 5.15 8.59 13.42
N ILE A 171 5.35 8.85 12.13
CA ILE A 171 6.17 8.00 11.25
C ILE A 171 7.59 7.75 11.81
N PRO A 172 8.33 8.77 12.31
CA PRO A 172 9.66 8.53 12.87
C PRO A 172 9.66 7.56 14.06
N GLU A 173 8.66 7.65 14.94
CA GLU A 173 8.50 6.75 16.10
C GLU A 173 8.17 5.32 15.67
N LEU A 174 7.27 5.16 14.68
CA LEU A 174 6.91 3.87 14.11
C LEU A 174 8.13 3.20 13.44
N LEU A 175 8.92 3.96 12.68
CA LEU A 175 10.14 3.46 12.05
C LEU A 175 11.18 3.05 13.10
N GLN A 176 11.35 3.84 14.16
CA GLN A 176 12.25 3.52 15.25
C GLN A 176 11.84 2.22 15.96
N THR A 177 10.55 2.05 16.27
CA THR A 177 10.01 0.84 16.89
C THR A 177 10.19 -0.37 15.98
N MET A 178 9.85 -0.24 14.69
CA MET A 178 10.04 -1.28 13.67
C MET A 178 11.50 -1.77 13.66
N TRP A 179 12.44 -0.83 13.71
CA TRP A 179 13.87 -1.08 13.70
C TRP A 179 14.40 -1.75 14.97
N GLU A 180 13.88 -1.40 16.14
CA GLU A 180 14.22 -2.04 17.41
C GLU A 180 13.74 -3.49 17.45
N CYS A 181 12.50 -3.73 17.02
CA CYS A 181 11.91 -5.06 16.94
C CYS A 181 12.49 -5.91 15.80
N ASN A 182 12.97 -5.28 14.71
CA ASN A 182 13.47 -5.97 13.53
C ASN A 182 14.83 -5.41 13.07
N PRO A 183 15.94 -5.62 13.84
CA PRO A 183 17.23 -4.99 13.53
C PRO A 183 17.79 -5.33 12.15
N GLN A 184 17.40 -6.48 11.57
CA GLN A 184 17.82 -6.89 10.23
C GLN A 184 17.29 -5.96 9.13
N MET A 185 16.23 -5.20 9.37
CA MET A 185 15.66 -4.27 8.40
C MET A 185 16.57 -3.06 8.14
N LYS A 186 17.46 -2.70 9.07
CA LYS A 186 18.45 -1.63 8.84
C LYS A 186 19.58 -2.05 7.90
N ARG A 187 19.81 -3.36 7.75
CA ARG A 187 20.98 -3.86 7.03
C ARG A 187 20.78 -3.76 5.53
N VAL A 188 21.77 -3.17 4.86
CA VAL A 188 21.89 -3.22 3.41
C VAL A 188 22.10 -4.67 2.98
N ARG A 189 21.36 -5.11 1.96
CA ARG A 189 21.53 -6.41 1.31
C ARG A 189 21.86 -6.17 -0.15
N GLN A 190 22.47 -7.15 -0.82
CA GLN A 190 22.90 -7.02 -2.23
C GLN A 190 21.82 -6.46 -3.17
N LYS A 191 20.53 -6.77 -2.94
CA LYS A 191 19.42 -6.32 -3.80
C LYS A 191 18.53 -5.24 -3.18
N TYR A 192 18.72 -4.89 -1.91
CA TYR A 192 17.82 -3.98 -1.21
C TYR A 192 18.60 -3.01 -0.32
N PRO A 193 18.39 -1.69 -0.46
CA PRO A 193 18.83 -0.76 0.57
C PRO A 193 18.15 -1.16 1.89
N GLY A 194 18.81 -0.88 3.01
CA GLY A 194 18.15 -1.01 4.31
C GLY A 194 16.87 -0.17 4.32
N PHE A 195 15.90 -0.54 5.15
CA PHE A 195 14.65 0.21 5.36
C PHE A 195 14.92 1.47 6.19
N VAL A 196 15.84 2.31 5.74
CA VAL A 196 16.33 3.53 6.38
C VAL A 196 16.30 4.66 5.38
N HIS A 197 16.25 5.90 5.88
CA HIS A 197 16.42 7.07 5.04
C HIS A 197 17.81 7.02 4.37
N GLN A 198 17.83 7.10 3.04
CA GLN A 198 19.07 6.99 2.27
C GLN A 198 19.84 8.31 2.18
N GLY A 199 19.31 9.42 2.71
CA GLY A 199 19.94 10.74 2.62
C GLY A 199 19.55 11.50 1.36
N PHE A 200 19.38 12.81 1.49
CA PHE A 200 18.95 13.70 0.41
C PHE A 200 19.96 13.75 -0.76
N GLU A 201 21.22 13.42 -0.50
CA GLU A 201 22.27 13.34 -1.53
C GLU A 201 22.05 12.19 -2.53
N ASN A 202 21.24 11.20 -2.15
CA ASN A 202 20.87 10.08 -3.00
C ASN A 202 19.51 10.29 -3.69
N ASP A 203 18.84 11.42 -3.43
CA ASP A 203 17.59 11.75 -4.09
C ASP A 203 17.84 12.15 -5.53
N ARG A 204 17.08 11.52 -6.45
CA ARG A 204 17.19 11.78 -7.88
C ARG A 204 15.88 12.35 -8.41
N LEU A 205 15.93 13.62 -8.81
CA LEU A 205 14.81 14.32 -9.45
C LEU A 205 15.09 14.47 -10.94
N PHE A 206 14.15 13.98 -11.75
CA PHE A 206 14.22 14.08 -13.20
C PHE A 206 13.31 15.19 -13.70
N LYS A 207 13.70 15.84 -14.79
CA LYS A 207 12.82 16.78 -15.52
C LYS A 207 11.69 15.97 -16.17
N SER A 208 10.51 16.56 -16.31
CA SER A 208 9.37 15.92 -16.99
C SER A 208 9.65 15.54 -18.46
N THR A 209 10.64 16.19 -19.08
CA THR A 209 11.10 15.91 -20.45
C THR A 209 12.32 14.99 -20.49
N HIS A 210 12.72 14.41 -19.36
CA HIS A 210 13.85 13.49 -19.33
C HIS A 210 13.41 12.15 -19.90
N ASP A 211 14.04 11.74 -21.00
CA ASP A 211 13.84 10.42 -21.57
C ASP A 211 14.57 9.40 -20.70
N HIS A 212 13.81 8.63 -19.94
CA HIS A 212 14.36 7.50 -19.19
C HIS A 212 14.86 6.44 -20.17
N VAL A 213 16.17 6.18 -20.15
CA VAL A 213 16.78 5.13 -20.96
C VAL A 213 16.53 3.81 -20.27
N GLY A 214 15.97 2.83 -20.99
CA GLY A 214 15.72 1.51 -20.42
C GLY A 214 17.02 0.82 -19.97
N GLY A 215 17.01 0.29 -18.74
CA GLY A 215 18.10 -0.47 -18.13
C GLY A 215 17.59 -1.34 -16.98
N ASP A 216 18.49 -2.06 -16.30
CA ASP A 216 18.15 -2.88 -15.12
C ASP A 216 17.68 -2.02 -13.92
N THR A 217 18.04 -0.73 -13.95
CA THR A 217 17.60 0.32 -13.04
C THR A 217 17.14 1.50 -13.90
N CYS A 218 16.08 2.20 -13.48
CA CYS A 218 15.59 3.41 -14.14
C CYS A 218 16.52 4.61 -13.84
N ASP A 219 17.79 4.48 -14.21
CA ASP A 219 18.83 5.50 -14.01
C ASP A 219 18.95 6.46 -15.19
#